data_AF-A0A2H6N4U4-F1
#
_entry.id   AF-A0A2H6N4U4-F1
#
_cell.length_a   1.000
_cell.length_b   1.000
_cell.length_c   1.000
_cell.angle_alpha   90.00
_cell.angle_beta   90.00
_cell.angle_gamma   90.00
#
_symmetry.space_group_name_H-M   'P 1'
#
loop_
_entity.id
_entity.type
_entity.pdbx_description
1 polymer ?
#
loop_
_entity_poly.entity_id
_entity_poly.type
_entity_poly.pdbx_seq_one_letter_code
_entity_poly.pdbx_strand_id
1 'polypeptide(L)'
;MLRKASLLEPPLVAGCRLGRYEDGVEISEEAFRALPEDVELILLRPGEEWSGYVSEIERFLRAFSNCSSGVVHAAQGLLSGEEAPKRCKLLSDLIQNLNENISAESRKEDEVWFEGVESRFKTKSSYMRHSCESRIRGYMKEVGAYISAVPPALQMKFSGVAEAMLEKLKLEKYNGFYFDRKEETKDCLCTPEGWFSCQVNQSKRIKAKALSIFIFLFEWH
;
A
#
# COMPACT_ATOMS: atom_id res chain seq x y z
N MET A 1 -9.94 -22.92 -15.77
CA MET A 1 -8.76 -23.66 -16.27
C MET A 1 -9.21 -25.08 -16.51
N LEU A 2 -9.01 -25.57 -17.72
CA LEU A 2 -9.30 -26.94 -18.12
C LEU A 2 -7.96 -27.60 -18.44
N ARG A 3 -7.81 -28.88 -18.13
CA ARG A 3 -6.71 -29.69 -18.66
C ARG A 3 -7.29 -30.63 -19.69
N LYS A 4 -6.64 -30.74 -20.85
CA LYS A 4 -7.05 -31.74 -21.83
C LYS A 4 -6.81 -33.13 -21.23
N ALA A 5 -7.89 -33.85 -20.98
CA ALA A 5 -7.89 -35.28 -20.68
C ALA A 5 -8.42 -36.03 -21.90
N SER A 6 -8.05 -37.30 -22.05
CA SER A 6 -8.43 -38.17 -23.17
C SER A 6 -9.94 -38.34 -23.39
N LEU A 7 -10.76 -37.95 -22.41
CA LEU A 7 -12.24 -38.00 -22.45
C LEU A 7 -12.91 -36.61 -22.53
N LEU A 8 -12.14 -35.52 -22.66
CA LEU A 8 -12.69 -34.17 -22.67
C LEU A 8 -13.14 -33.80 -24.09
N GLU A 9 -14.44 -33.64 -24.30
CA GLU A 9 -14.97 -33.01 -25.52
C GLU A 9 -14.86 -31.48 -25.40
N PRO A 10 -14.62 -30.74 -26.51
CA PRO A 10 -14.59 -29.29 -26.47
C PRO A 10 -15.93 -28.74 -25.96
N PRO A 11 -15.94 -27.79 -25.00
CA PRO A 11 -17.19 -27.29 -24.43
C PRO A 11 -18.06 -26.61 -25.49
N LEU A 12 -19.20 -27.21 -25.85
CA LEU A 12 -20.21 -26.63 -26.75
C LEU A 12 -21.09 -25.60 -26.03
N VAL A 13 -20.49 -24.69 -25.26
CA VAL A 13 -21.24 -23.58 -24.66
C VAL A 13 -21.37 -22.50 -25.72
N ALA A 14 -22.60 -22.23 -26.15
CA ALA A 14 -22.88 -21.28 -27.24
C ALA A 14 -22.17 -19.93 -27.03
N GLY A 15 -21.35 -19.54 -28.00
CA GLY A 15 -20.57 -18.29 -28.00
C GLY A 15 -19.27 -18.32 -27.19
N CYS A 16 -18.97 -19.38 -26.44
CA CYS A 16 -17.68 -19.52 -25.78
C CYS A 16 -16.65 -20.13 -26.74
N ARG A 17 -15.39 -19.73 -26.58
CA ARG A 17 -14.26 -20.25 -27.35
C ARG A 17 -13.24 -20.92 -26.44
N LEU A 18 -12.65 -22.01 -26.93
CA LEU A 18 -11.57 -22.71 -26.25
C LEU A 18 -10.24 -22.11 -26.70
N GLY A 19 -9.46 -21.58 -25.77
CA GLY A 19 -8.15 -21.01 -26.02
C GLY A 19 -7.05 -21.76 -25.32
N ARG A 20 -5.82 -21.61 -25.82
CA ARG A 20 -4.61 -22.02 -25.09
C ARG A 20 -4.47 -21.20 -23.81
N TYR A 21 -4.02 -21.83 -22.74
CA TYR A 21 -3.85 -21.13 -21.47
C TYR A 21 -2.73 -20.06 -21.50
N GLU A 22 -1.71 -20.18 -22.35
CA GLU A 22 -0.60 -19.22 -22.30
C GLU A 22 -0.99 -17.84 -22.86
N ASP A 23 -1.79 -17.82 -23.92
CA ASP A 23 -2.01 -16.63 -24.77
C ASP A 23 -3.47 -16.44 -25.20
N GLY A 24 -4.38 -17.36 -24.83
CA GLY A 24 -5.81 -17.24 -25.14
C GLY A 24 -6.13 -17.47 -26.61
N VAL A 25 -5.14 -17.87 -27.44
CA VAL A 25 -5.33 -18.13 -28.86
C VAL A 25 -6.33 -19.26 -29.03
N GLU A 26 -7.35 -18.99 -29.83
CA GLU A 26 -8.43 -19.93 -30.10
C GLU A 26 -7.91 -21.20 -30.78
N ILE A 27 -8.38 -22.33 -30.28
CA ILE A 27 -8.03 -23.66 -30.76
C ILE A 27 -9.22 -24.19 -31.57
N SER A 28 -8.98 -24.48 -32.85
CA SER A 28 -9.98 -25.18 -33.67
C SER A 28 -10.17 -26.62 -33.20
N GLU A 29 -11.29 -27.25 -33.57
CA GLU A 29 -11.55 -28.65 -33.20
C GLU A 29 -10.45 -29.61 -33.70
N GLU A 30 -9.93 -29.38 -34.90
CA GLU A 30 -8.86 -30.19 -35.50
C GLU A 30 -7.56 -30.04 -34.71
N ALA A 31 -7.21 -28.79 -34.36
CA ALA A 31 -6.05 -28.49 -33.54
C ALA A 31 -6.21 -29.11 -32.14
N PHE A 32 -7.41 -29.03 -31.53
CA PHE A 32 -7.69 -29.62 -30.22
C PHE A 32 -7.40 -31.13 -30.21
N ARG A 33 -7.82 -31.87 -31.24
CA ARG A 33 -7.55 -33.32 -31.34
C ARG A 33 -6.06 -33.64 -31.43
N ALA A 34 -5.30 -32.81 -32.14
CA ALA A 34 -3.85 -32.97 -32.33
C ALA A 34 -2.98 -32.53 -31.13
N LEU A 35 -3.54 -31.80 -30.15
CA LEU A 35 -2.79 -31.36 -28.97
C LEU A 35 -2.31 -32.56 -28.12
N PRO A 36 -1.12 -32.47 -27.50
CA PRO A 36 -0.70 -33.41 -26.47
C PRO A 36 -1.72 -33.53 -25.33
N GLU A 37 -1.69 -34.65 -24.62
CA GLU A 37 -2.37 -34.74 -23.32
C GLU A 37 -1.76 -33.72 -22.33
N ASP A 38 -2.54 -33.29 -21.34
CA ASP A 38 -2.14 -32.34 -20.29
C ASP A 38 -1.89 -30.89 -20.72
N VAL A 39 -2.18 -30.52 -21.98
CA VAL A 39 -2.19 -29.11 -22.38
C VAL A 39 -3.22 -28.33 -21.55
N GLU A 40 -2.77 -27.21 -20.98
CA GLU A 40 -3.64 -26.31 -20.21
C GLU A 40 -4.43 -25.42 -21.16
N LEU A 41 -5.74 -25.39 -20.91
CA LEU A 41 -6.72 -24.73 -21.76
C LEU A 41 -7.57 -23.79 -20.91
N ILE A 42 -8.12 -22.78 -21.58
CA ILE A 42 -9.07 -21.86 -20.97
C ILE A 42 -10.31 -21.72 -21.84
N LEU A 43 -11.46 -21.66 -21.18
CA LEU A 43 -12.74 -21.36 -21.82
C LEU A 43 -13.01 -19.87 -21.64
N LEU A 44 -13.20 -19.17 -22.75
CA LEU A 44 -13.41 -17.72 -22.80
C LEU A 44 -14.83 -17.41 -23.28
N ARG A 45 -15.49 -16.46 -22.63
CA ARG A 45 -16.80 -15.93 -23.06
C ARG A 45 -16.64 -15.03 -24.30
N PRO A 46 -17.73 -14.74 -25.04
CA PRO A 46 -17.68 -13.77 -26.12
C PRO A 46 -17.07 -12.44 -25.66
N GLY A 47 -16.05 -11.96 -26.35
CA GLY A 47 -15.36 -10.70 -26.03
C GLY A 47 -14.38 -10.75 -24.85
N GLU A 48 -14.18 -11.91 -24.22
CA GLU A 48 -13.19 -12.07 -23.16
C GLU A 48 -11.80 -12.26 -23.74
N GLU A 49 -10.84 -11.48 -23.26
CA GLU A 49 -9.43 -11.57 -23.61
C GLU A 49 -8.65 -12.32 -22.53
N TRP A 50 -7.60 -13.03 -22.94
CA TRP A 50 -6.77 -13.81 -22.05
C TRP A 50 -5.30 -13.71 -22.42
N SER A 51 -4.45 -13.51 -21.41
CA SER A 51 -3.01 -13.31 -21.54
C SER A 51 -2.24 -14.08 -20.47
N GLY A 52 -2.71 -15.31 -20.17
CA GLY A 52 -2.06 -16.22 -19.25
C GLY A 52 -1.94 -15.63 -17.84
N TYR A 53 -0.72 -15.60 -17.30
CA TYR A 53 -0.47 -15.10 -15.95
C TYR A 53 -0.88 -13.64 -15.73
N VAL A 54 -0.91 -12.80 -16.78
CA VAL A 54 -1.39 -11.42 -16.64
C VAL A 54 -2.86 -11.41 -16.27
N SER A 55 -3.70 -12.17 -16.99
CA SER A 55 -5.11 -12.33 -16.67
C SER A 55 -5.36 -13.01 -15.32
N GLU A 56 -4.49 -13.95 -14.90
CA GLU A 56 -4.55 -14.52 -13.54
C GLU A 56 -4.30 -13.49 -12.46
N ILE A 57 -3.25 -12.68 -12.62
CA ILE A 57 -2.92 -11.60 -11.68
C ILE A 57 -4.07 -10.58 -11.67
N GLU A 58 -4.60 -10.18 -12.81
CA GLU A 58 -5.75 -9.27 -12.86
C GLU A 58 -6.98 -9.86 -12.17
N ARG A 59 -7.29 -11.13 -12.41
CA ARG A 59 -8.42 -11.81 -11.76
C ARG A 59 -8.22 -11.86 -10.24
N PHE A 60 -7.00 -12.17 -9.79
CA PHE A 60 -6.63 -12.14 -8.38
C PHE A 60 -6.78 -10.73 -7.78
N LEU A 61 -6.28 -9.69 -8.45
CA LEU A 61 -6.39 -8.30 -8.00
C LEU A 61 -7.85 -7.81 -7.98
N ARG A 62 -8.71 -8.26 -8.89
CA ARG A 62 -10.15 -7.96 -8.87
C ARG A 62 -10.86 -8.64 -7.70
N ALA A 63 -10.52 -9.90 -7.43
CA ALA A 63 -11.04 -10.62 -6.27
C ALA A 63 -10.61 -9.94 -4.96
N PHE A 64 -9.37 -9.46 -4.90
CA PHE A 64 -8.82 -8.67 -3.79
C PHE A 64 -9.63 -7.39 -3.53
N SER A 65 -9.98 -6.64 -4.58
CA SER A 65 -10.76 -5.40 -4.43
C SER A 65 -12.21 -5.61 -3.98
N ASN A 66 -12.80 -6.78 -4.27
CA ASN A 66 -14.24 -7.01 -4.12
C ASN A 66 -14.62 -8.00 -2.99
N CYS A 67 -13.67 -8.72 -2.39
CA CYS A 67 -13.98 -9.78 -1.42
C CYS A 67 -12.84 -9.96 -0.40
N SER A 68 -12.93 -9.30 0.77
CA SER A 68 -11.86 -9.38 1.78
C SER A 68 -11.92 -10.65 2.63
N SER A 69 -13.09 -11.06 3.13
CA SER A 69 -13.17 -12.11 4.16
C SER A 69 -12.83 -13.52 3.64
N GLY A 70 -13.32 -13.90 2.46
CA GLY A 70 -13.05 -15.22 1.87
C GLY A 70 -11.59 -15.42 1.46
N VAL A 71 -10.98 -14.37 0.89
CA VAL A 71 -9.57 -14.39 0.48
C VAL A 71 -8.65 -14.40 1.70
N VAL A 72 -8.96 -13.62 2.74
CA VAL A 72 -8.21 -13.64 4.01
C VAL A 72 -8.23 -15.02 4.64
N HIS A 73 -9.40 -15.66 4.75
CA HIS A 73 -9.52 -16.99 5.32
C HIS A 73 -8.73 -18.04 4.51
N ALA A 74 -8.80 -17.98 3.18
CA ALA A 74 -8.01 -18.85 2.32
C ALA A 74 -6.50 -18.64 2.52
N ALA A 75 -6.04 -17.38 2.58
CA ALA A 75 -4.64 -17.04 2.80
C ALA A 75 -4.15 -17.49 4.20
N GLN A 76 -4.96 -17.35 5.25
CA GLN A 76 -4.67 -17.85 6.60
C GLN A 76 -4.56 -19.38 6.64
N GLY A 77 -5.45 -20.07 5.93
CA GLY A 77 -5.38 -21.52 5.77
C GLY A 77 -4.09 -21.97 5.09
N LEU A 78 -3.70 -21.30 3.99
CA LEU A 78 -2.44 -21.56 3.31
C LEU A 78 -1.22 -21.28 4.20
N LEU A 79 -1.24 -20.19 4.98
CA LEU A 79 -0.14 -19.81 5.85
C LEU A 79 0.09 -20.81 6.98
N SER A 80 -0.98 -21.44 7.50
CA SER A 80 -0.92 -22.32 8.68
C SER A 80 -0.09 -23.59 8.47
N GLY A 81 0.15 -24.01 7.22
CA GLY A 81 0.98 -25.16 6.87
C GLY A 81 2.14 -24.84 5.91
N GLU A 82 2.47 -23.55 5.76
CA GLU A 82 3.52 -23.12 4.84
C GLU A 82 4.86 -23.00 5.55
N GLU A 83 5.88 -23.68 5.01
CA GLU A 83 7.25 -23.68 5.56
C GLU A 83 8.21 -22.81 4.74
N ALA A 84 7.89 -22.49 3.48
CA ALA A 84 8.81 -21.74 2.64
C ALA A 84 8.80 -20.24 3.03
N PRO A 85 9.95 -19.66 3.48
CA PRO A 85 9.95 -18.31 4.07
C PRO A 85 9.40 -17.21 3.16
N LYS A 86 9.67 -17.32 1.85
CA LYS A 86 9.15 -16.36 0.86
C LYS A 86 7.63 -16.43 0.72
N ARG A 87 7.06 -17.64 0.79
CA ARG A 87 5.61 -17.88 0.69
C ARG A 87 4.93 -17.43 1.97
N CYS A 88 5.49 -17.74 3.15
CA CYS A 88 5.02 -17.22 4.42
C CYS A 88 4.96 -15.69 4.40
N LYS A 89 6.06 -15.03 4.01
CA LYS A 89 6.11 -13.58 3.91
C LYS A 89 5.04 -13.01 2.95
N LEU A 90 4.92 -13.58 1.76
CA LEU A 90 3.93 -13.11 0.77
C LEU A 90 2.49 -13.26 1.30
N LEU A 91 2.17 -14.38 1.96
CA LEU A 91 0.86 -14.61 2.57
C LEU A 91 0.61 -13.68 3.76
N SER A 92 1.60 -13.47 4.61
CA SER A 92 1.51 -12.52 5.74
C SER A 92 1.29 -11.09 5.24
N ASP A 93 2.07 -10.63 4.26
CA ASP A 93 1.93 -9.31 3.65
C ASP A 93 0.53 -9.18 3.00
N LEU A 94 0.05 -10.22 2.31
CA LEU A 94 -1.29 -10.25 1.72
C LEU A 94 -2.40 -10.11 2.77
N ILE A 95 -2.38 -10.95 3.81
CA ILE A 95 -3.36 -10.92 4.90
C ILE A 95 -3.34 -9.57 5.60
N GLN A 96 -2.15 -9.03 5.84
CA GLN A 96 -2.00 -7.71 6.46
C GLN A 96 -2.66 -6.63 5.61
N ASN A 97 -2.41 -6.61 4.29
CA ASN A 97 -3.00 -5.62 3.38
C ASN A 97 -4.53 -5.77 3.26
N LEU A 98 -5.07 -7.00 3.32
CA LEU A 98 -6.51 -7.26 3.24
C LEU A 98 -7.27 -6.88 4.52
N ASN A 99 -6.64 -7.01 5.68
CA ASN A 99 -7.24 -6.69 6.96
C ASN A 99 -7.14 -5.20 7.32
N GLU A 100 -6.71 -4.35 6.39
CA GLU A 100 -6.61 -2.92 6.66
C GLU A 100 -7.96 -2.24 6.69
N ASN A 101 -8.17 -1.46 7.74
CA ASN A 101 -9.34 -0.62 7.90
C ASN A 101 -8.99 0.84 7.58
N ILE A 102 -8.65 1.12 6.31
CA ILE A 102 -8.18 2.44 5.88
C ILE A 102 -9.25 3.51 6.13
N SER A 103 -10.52 3.20 5.87
CA SER A 103 -11.64 4.13 6.00
C SER A 103 -11.95 4.52 7.45
N ALA A 104 -11.67 3.64 8.42
CA ALA A 104 -11.82 3.99 9.84
C ALA A 104 -10.90 5.14 10.23
N GLU A 105 -11.45 6.08 11.00
CA GLU A 105 -10.76 7.27 11.46
C GLU A 105 -10.63 7.32 12.97
N SER A 106 -11.67 6.90 13.69
CA SER A 106 -11.69 6.99 15.14
C SER A 106 -11.10 5.75 15.81
N ARG A 107 -10.62 5.92 17.05
CA ARG A 107 -10.14 4.82 17.87
C ARG A 107 -11.20 3.74 18.10
N LYS A 108 -12.48 4.13 18.16
CA LYS A 108 -13.60 3.20 18.32
C LYS A 108 -13.83 2.35 17.07
N GLU A 109 -13.55 2.89 15.89
CA GLU A 109 -13.72 2.18 14.61
C GLU A 109 -12.56 1.22 14.31
N ASP A 110 -11.37 1.46 14.87
CA ASP A 110 -10.16 0.68 14.59
C ASP A 110 -9.20 0.68 15.78
N GLU A 111 -9.56 -0.04 16.84
CA GLU A 111 -8.77 -0.10 18.08
C GLU A 111 -7.36 -0.65 17.85
N VAL A 112 -7.24 -1.64 16.96
CA VAL A 112 -5.97 -2.29 16.59
C VAL A 112 -4.98 -1.28 16.01
N TRP A 113 -5.45 -0.29 15.23
CA TRP A 113 -4.55 0.76 14.74
C TRP A 113 -3.92 1.58 15.87
N PHE A 114 -4.64 1.79 16.98
CA PHE A 114 -4.18 2.60 18.11
C PHE A 114 -3.48 1.81 19.21
N GLU A 115 -3.19 0.52 19.00
CA GLU A 115 -2.31 -0.24 19.89
C GLU A 115 -0.93 0.45 20.01
N GLY A 116 -0.50 0.69 21.25
CA GLY A 116 0.72 1.45 21.55
C GLY A 116 0.62 2.97 21.38
N VAL A 117 -0.52 3.51 20.94
CA VAL A 117 -0.75 4.96 20.80
C VAL A 117 -1.38 5.52 22.08
N GLU A 118 -0.82 6.62 22.59
CA GLU A 118 -1.32 7.32 23.79
C GLU A 118 -2.83 7.59 23.72
N SER A 119 -3.52 7.37 24.85
CA SER A 119 -5.00 7.43 24.94
C SER A 119 -5.60 8.80 24.60
N ARG A 120 -4.80 9.87 24.63
CA ARG A 120 -5.20 11.23 24.22
C ARG A 120 -5.59 11.30 22.73
N PHE A 121 -4.99 10.46 21.88
CA PHE A 121 -5.31 10.45 20.45
C PHE A 121 -6.56 9.63 20.19
N LYS A 122 -7.61 10.32 19.74
CA LYS A 122 -8.93 9.73 19.45
C LYS A 122 -9.14 9.44 17.96
N THR A 123 -8.33 10.05 17.10
CA THR A 123 -8.43 9.88 15.64
C THR A 123 -7.07 9.66 15.01
N LYS A 124 -7.02 8.96 13.88
CA LYS A 124 -5.78 8.67 13.16
C LYS A 124 -5.14 9.97 12.69
N SER A 125 -5.94 10.89 12.16
CA SER A 125 -5.51 12.18 11.67
C SER A 125 -4.91 13.07 12.77
N SER A 126 -5.51 13.09 13.97
CA SER A 126 -4.92 13.85 15.09
C SER A 126 -3.56 13.31 15.54
N TYR A 127 -3.39 11.97 15.56
CA TYR A 127 -2.09 11.36 15.82
C TYR A 127 -1.08 11.67 14.71
N MET A 128 -1.49 11.55 13.44
CA MET A 128 -0.61 11.81 12.30
C MET A 128 -0.17 13.28 12.24
N ARG A 129 -1.08 14.22 12.50
CA ARG A 129 -0.76 15.65 12.68
C ARG A 129 0.29 15.83 13.76
N HIS A 130 0.04 15.31 14.97
CA HIS A 130 1.00 15.39 16.07
C HIS A 130 2.35 14.74 15.74
N SER A 131 2.35 13.62 15.02
CA SER A 131 3.56 12.93 14.56
C SER A 131 4.40 13.83 13.63
N CYS A 132 3.75 14.48 12.67
CA CYS A 132 4.39 15.47 11.79
C CYS A 132 4.99 16.64 12.59
N GLU A 133 4.18 17.26 13.45
CA GLU A 133 4.63 18.38 14.26
C GLU A 133 5.82 17.99 15.16
N SER A 134 5.82 16.77 15.69
CA SER A 134 6.88 16.28 16.57
C SER A 134 8.22 16.13 15.84
N ARG A 135 8.19 15.76 14.55
CA ARG A 135 9.39 15.74 13.70
C ARG A 135 9.94 17.15 13.49
N ILE A 136 9.07 18.09 13.14
CA ILE A 136 9.46 19.48 12.89
C ILE A 136 9.97 20.14 14.18
N ARG A 137 9.36 19.87 15.34
CA ARG A 137 9.88 20.26 16.66
C ARG A 137 11.26 19.64 16.93
N GLY A 138 11.47 18.39 16.54
CA GLY A 138 12.76 17.71 16.60
C GLY A 138 13.85 18.45 15.83
N TYR A 139 13.59 18.78 14.56
CA TYR A 139 14.54 19.56 13.74
C TYR A 139 14.84 20.92 14.35
N MET A 140 13.83 21.62 14.88
CA MET A 140 14.05 22.91 15.55
C MET A 140 14.89 22.77 16.83
N LYS A 141 14.75 21.65 17.56
CA LYS A 141 15.61 21.32 18.70
C LYS A 141 17.07 21.10 18.27
N GLU A 142 17.29 20.43 17.15
CA GLU A 142 18.64 20.25 16.57
C GLU A 142 19.27 21.59 16.17
N VAL A 143 18.50 22.48 15.51
CA VAL A 143 18.93 23.85 15.19
C VAL A 143 19.33 24.61 16.45
N GLY A 144 18.53 24.53 17.52
CA GLY A 144 18.84 25.16 18.80
C GLY A 144 20.08 24.58 19.48
N ALA A 145 20.28 23.25 19.42
CA ALA A 145 21.47 22.60 19.98
C ALA A 145 22.76 23.05 19.27
N TYR A 146 22.67 23.39 17.98
CA TYR A 146 23.80 23.83 17.18
C TYR A 146 24.37 25.20 17.57
N ILE A 147 23.66 26.01 18.38
CA ILE A 147 24.14 27.32 18.87
C ILE A 147 25.54 27.21 19.49
N SER A 148 25.80 26.13 20.23
CA SER A 148 27.10 25.89 20.89
C SER A 148 28.27 25.71 19.92
N ALA A 149 28.01 25.26 18.68
CA ALA A 149 29.02 25.07 17.64
C ALA A 149 29.27 26.35 16.80
N VAL A 150 28.44 27.38 16.97
CA VAL A 150 28.59 28.67 16.27
C VAL A 150 29.67 29.51 16.97
N PRO A 151 30.54 30.23 16.23
CA PRO A 151 31.52 31.14 16.83
C PRO A 151 30.88 32.11 17.82
N PRO A 152 31.48 32.37 19.01
CA PRO A 152 30.87 33.18 20.06
C PRO A 152 30.34 34.54 19.59
N ALA A 153 31.06 35.22 18.69
CA ALA A 153 30.66 36.50 18.12
C ALA A 153 29.34 36.47 17.33
N LEU A 154 28.90 35.29 16.87
CA LEU A 154 27.70 35.10 16.04
C LEU A 154 26.54 34.42 16.80
N GLN A 155 26.77 33.91 18.01
CA GLN A 155 25.77 33.11 18.74
C GLN A 155 24.48 33.89 19.02
N MET A 156 24.56 35.15 19.48
CA MET A 156 23.36 35.97 19.69
C MET A 156 22.55 36.16 18.41
N LYS A 157 23.22 36.44 17.29
CA LYS A 157 22.55 36.63 15.99
C LYS A 157 21.90 35.34 15.52
N PHE A 158 22.58 34.20 15.68
CA PHE A 158 22.05 32.90 15.33
C PHE A 158 20.84 32.54 16.20
N SER A 159 20.91 32.74 17.54
CA SER A 159 19.78 32.50 18.45
C SER A 159 18.57 33.33 18.05
N GLY A 160 18.74 34.62 17.76
CA GLY A 160 17.63 35.48 17.32
C GLY A 160 16.96 34.99 16.03
N VAL A 161 17.73 34.46 15.07
CA VAL A 161 17.16 33.86 13.85
C VAL A 161 16.44 32.55 14.17
N ALA A 162 17.02 31.68 14.98
CA ALA A 162 16.41 30.43 15.40
C ALA A 162 15.09 30.66 16.16
N GLU A 163 15.04 31.66 17.04
CA GLU A 163 13.82 32.08 17.75
C GLU A 163 12.76 32.59 16.78
N ALA A 164 13.12 33.44 15.81
CA ALA A 164 12.18 33.92 14.80
C ALA A 164 11.61 32.77 13.94
N MET A 165 12.44 31.78 13.58
CA MET A 165 12.00 30.57 12.90
C MET A 165 11.02 29.76 13.76
N LEU A 166 11.33 29.59 15.05
CA LEU A 166 10.46 28.89 15.99
C LEU A 166 9.10 29.58 16.15
N GLU A 167 9.07 30.91 16.26
CA GLU A 167 7.81 31.66 16.33
C GLU A 167 6.97 31.51 15.07
N LYS A 168 7.61 31.55 13.89
CA LYS A 168 6.91 31.27 12.63
C LYS A 168 6.35 29.84 12.60
N LEU A 169 7.12 28.84 13.05
CA LEU A 169 6.64 27.46 13.13
C LEU A 169 5.47 27.32 14.11
N LYS A 170 5.46 28.03 15.25
CA LYS A 170 4.33 28.02 16.18
C LYS A 170 3.06 28.58 15.54
N LEU A 171 3.17 29.68 14.80
CA LEU A 171 2.04 30.28 14.08
C LEU A 171 1.44 29.30 13.07
N GLU A 172 2.29 28.58 12.34
CA GLU A 172 1.90 27.56 11.36
C GLU A 172 1.62 26.17 11.98
N LYS A 173 1.52 26.08 13.31
CA LYS A 173 1.28 24.82 14.05
C LYS A 173 2.25 23.70 13.63
N TYR A 174 3.52 24.07 13.46
CA TYR A 174 4.61 23.19 13.03
C TYR A 174 4.28 22.39 11.77
N ASN A 175 3.50 22.96 10.85
CA ASN A 175 3.04 22.34 9.61
C ASN A 175 2.47 20.92 9.78
N GLY A 176 1.83 20.65 10.93
CA GLY A 176 1.30 19.32 11.23
C GLY A 176 0.32 18.80 10.17
N PHE A 177 -0.31 19.73 9.44
CA PHE A 177 -1.26 19.46 8.38
C PHE A 177 -0.68 18.62 7.23
N TYR A 178 0.64 18.59 7.03
CA TYR A 178 1.27 17.78 5.98
C TYR A 178 0.90 16.29 6.06
N PHE A 179 0.63 15.75 7.26
CA PHE A 179 0.27 14.35 7.46
C PHE A 179 -1.20 14.12 7.80
N ASP A 180 -2.02 15.17 7.83
CA ASP A 180 -3.45 15.04 8.10
C ASP A 180 -4.24 14.88 6.79
N ARG A 181 -4.72 13.66 6.54
CA ARG A 181 -5.55 13.34 5.37
C ARG A 181 -6.91 14.03 5.32
N LYS A 182 -7.36 14.62 6.44
CA LYS A 182 -8.57 15.44 6.54
C LYS A 182 -8.29 16.93 6.36
N GLU A 183 -7.04 17.33 6.18
CA GLU A 183 -6.75 18.71 5.85
C GLU A 183 -7.18 19.03 4.41
N GLU A 184 -7.90 20.13 4.24
CA GLU A 184 -8.38 20.59 2.93
C GLU A 184 -7.31 21.36 2.14
N THR A 185 -6.20 21.75 2.79
CA THR A 185 -5.11 22.47 2.14
C THR A 185 -4.46 21.61 1.07
N LYS A 186 -4.16 22.22 -0.09
CA LYS A 186 -3.45 21.56 -1.20
C LYS A 186 -2.03 21.10 -0.85
N ASP A 187 -1.53 21.50 0.31
CA ASP A 187 -0.17 21.22 0.78
C ASP A 187 -0.07 19.90 1.55
N CYS A 188 -1.18 19.19 1.80
CA CYS A 188 -1.14 17.86 2.40
C CYS A 188 -0.32 16.89 1.54
N LEU A 189 0.57 16.12 2.17
CA LEU A 189 1.50 15.22 1.47
C LEU A 189 0.90 13.82 1.20
N CYS A 190 -0.35 13.59 1.58
CA CYS A 190 -1.05 12.34 1.36
C CYS A 190 -2.36 12.53 0.59
N THR A 191 -2.84 11.43 0.00
CA THR A 191 -4.18 11.38 -0.59
C THR A 191 -5.26 11.45 0.50
N PRO A 192 -6.53 11.71 0.15
CA PRO A 192 -7.65 11.70 1.12
C PRO A 192 -7.79 10.37 1.91
N GLU A 193 -7.30 9.26 1.34
CA GLU A 193 -7.29 7.95 2.02
C GLU A 193 -6.07 7.80 2.97
N GLY A 194 -5.08 8.69 2.90
CA GLY A 194 -3.88 8.70 3.73
C GLY A 194 -2.66 8.00 3.12
N TRP A 195 -2.58 7.93 1.78
CA TRP A 195 -1.41 7.38 1.08
C TRP A 195 -0.35 8.43 0.83
N PHE A 196 0.90 8.14 1.19
CA PHE A 196 2.05 8.98 0.87
C PHE A 196 2.82 8.36 -0.29
N SER A 197 3.31 9.21 -1.20
CA SER A 197 4.19 8.80 -2.29
C SER A 197 5.64 9.13 -1.94
N CYS A 198 6.54 8.17 -2.10
CA CYS A 198 7.96 8.44 -1.92
C CYS A 198 8.45 9.41 -3.01
N GLN A 199 9.06 10.53 -2.60
CA GLN A 199 9.55 11.56 -3.52
C GLN A 199 10.77 11.08 -4.34
N VAL A 200 11.58 10.17 -3.80
CA VAL A 200 12.79 9.63 -4.46
C VAL A 200 12.46 8.44 -5.38
N ASN A 201 11.33 7.77 -5.16
CA ASN A 201 10.87 6.68 -6.02
C ASN A 201 9.34 6.66 -6.07
N GLN A 202 8.77 7.31 -7.08
CA GLN A 202 7.32 7.47 -7.22
C GLN A 202 6.55 6.15 -7.38
N SER A 203 7.24 5.04 -7.71
CA SER A 203 6.64 3.71 -7.76
C SER A 203 6.36 3.12 -6.37
N LYS A 204 6.87 3.73 -5.28
CA LYS A 204 6.61 3.28 -3.90
C LYS A 204 5.60 4.20 -3.21
N ARG A 205 4.43 3.63 -2.87
CA ARG A 205 3.46 4.22 -1.94
C ARG A 205 3.67 3.64 -0.55
N ILE A 206 3.66 4.49 0.47
CA ILE A 206 3.88 4.11 1.87
C ILE A 206 2.68 4.55 2.69
N LYS A 207 2.20 3.68 3.57
CA LYS A 207 1.06 3.94 4.47
C LYS A 207 1.50 4.72 5.72
N ALA A 208 0.63 5.60 6.21
CA ALA A 208 0.87 6.48 7.35
C ALA A 208 1.42 5.78 8.62
N LYS A 209 0.95 4.58 8.97
CA LYS A 209 1.46 3.83 10.14
C LYS A 209 2.88 3.28 9.92
N ALA A 210 3.25 2.97 8.68
CA ALA A 210 4.62 2.60 8.30
C ALA A 210 5.53 3.83 8.14
N LEU A 211 4.97 5.03 7.91
CA LEU A 211 5.73 6.29 7.85
C LEU A 211 6.38 6.64 9.18
N SER A 212 5.84 6.20 10.32
CA SER A 212 6.51 6.32 11.63
C SER A 212 7.90 5.68 11.65
N ILE A 213 8.20 4.78 10.69
CA ILE A 213 9.46 4.06 10.56
C ILE A 213 10.30 4.50 9.33
N PHE A 214 9.70 5.14 8.30
CA PHE A 214 10.33 5.22 6.97
C PHE A 214 10.47 6.59 6.28
N ILE A 215 10.37 7.74 6.98
CA ILE A 215 10.84 9.01 6.40
C ILE A 215 12.11 9.45 7.13
N PHE A 216 13.22 8.92 6.64
CA PHE A 216 14.54 9.49 6.77
C PHE A 216 15.03 9.82 5.35
N LEU A 217 15.55 11.05 5.22
CA LEU A 217 16.54 11.54 4.26
C LEU A 217 16.06 12.42 3.07
N PHE A 218 16.41 13.72 3.19
CA PHE A 218 17.09 14.59 2.18
C PHE A 218 16.30 14.97 0.90
N GLU A 219 16.30 16.19 0.34
CA GLU A 219 17.08 17.44 0.46
C GLU A 219 16.14 18.64 0.30
N TRP A 220 16.37 19.72 1.06
CA TRP A 220 15.98 21.06 0.64
C TRP A 220 17.00 21.53 -0.39
N HIS A 221 16.57 21.69 -1.64
CA HIS A 221 17.24 22.52 -2.64
C HIS A 221 16.43 23.78 -2.88
#